data_AF-A0A158D3S1-F1
#
_entry.id   AF-A0A158D3S1-F1
#
_cell.length_a   1.000
_cell.length_b   1.000
_cell.length_c   1.000
_cell.angle_alpha   90.00
_cell.angle_beta   90.00
_cell.angle_gamma   90.00
#
_symmetry.space_group_name_H-M   'P 1'
#
loop_
_entity.id
_entity.type
_entity.pdbx_description
1 polymer ?
#
loop_
_entity_poly.entity_id
_entity_poly.type
_entity_poly.pdbx_seq_one_letter_code
_entity_poly.pdbx_strand_id
1 'polypeptide(L)' 'MQHDAAFSHRGYLLNCAPARAGDGSYQPYVVISRSSDGELVANRFFPSDLRFRNETEAIAHARDWAVRWIDASNVTV' A
#
# COMPACT_ATOMS: atom_id res chain seq x y z
N MET A 1 14.85 11.55 3.06
CA MET A 1 14.56 10.46 4.01
C MET A 1 13.68 9.48 3.27
N GLN A 2 14.14 8.24 3.07
CA GLN A 2 13.30 7.20 2.49
C GLN A 2 12.25 6.89 3.56
N HIS A 3 11.05 7.45 3.41
CA HIS A 3 9.92 7.04 4.24
C HIS A 3 9.71 5.57 3.94
N ASP A 4 10.06 4.70 4.89
CA ASP A 4 9.91 3.27 4.77
C ASP A 4 8.40 2.96 4.77
N ALA A 5 7.79 3.15 3.60
CA ALA A 5 6.40 2.82 3.33
C ALA A 5 6.22 1.31 3.13
N ALA A 6 7.34 0.57 3.14
CA ALA A 6 7.38 -0.87 3.15
C ALA A 6 7.23 -1.40 4.59
N PHE A 7 6.41 -2.43 4.79
CA PHE A 7 6.34 -3.14 6.06
C PHE A 7 5.87 -4.58 5.82
N SER A 8 6.16 -5.47 6.77
CA SER A 8 5.71 -6.87 6.69
C SER A 8 4.45 -7.09 7.52
N HIS A 9 3.50 -7.87 6.98
CA HIS A 9 2.28 -8.30 7.70
C HIS A 9 1.88 -9.71 7.25
N ARG A 10 1.72 -10.63 8.21
CA ARG A 10 1.23 -12.02 7.99
C ARG A 10 1.89 -12.79 6.83
N GLY A 11 3.21 -12.64 6.65
CA GLY A 11 3.95 -13.33 5.58
C GLY A 11 3.92 -12.63 4.22
N TYR A 12 3.42 -11.38 4.18
CA TYR A 12 3.49 -10.50 3.02
C TYR A 12 4.37 -9.29 3.31
N LEU A 13 5.02 -8.79 2.26
CA LEU A 13 5.67 -7.49 2.22
C LEU A 13 4.73 -6.51 1.50
N LEU A 14 4.43 -5.39 2.15
CA LEU A 14 3.52 -4.37 1.67
C LEU A 14 4.28 -3.08 1.45
N ASN A 15 4.35 -2.61 0.22
CA ASN A 15 4.96 -1.33 -0.14
C ASN A 15 3.89 -0.29 -0.44
N CYS A 16 3.69 0.64 0.49
CA CYS A 16 2.65 1.67 0.44
C CYS A 16 3.17 3.02 -0.08
N ALA A 17 3.95 3.03 -1.17
CA ALA A 17 4.54 4.26 -1.71
C ALA A 17 3.51 5.06 -2.53
N PRO A 18 3.01 6.22 -2.07
CA PRO A 18 1.99 6.96 -2.79
C PRO A 18 2.55 7.62 -4.06
N ALA A 19 1.71 7.75 -5.08
CA ALA A 19 2.03 8.47 -6.30
C ALA A 19 1.73 9.96 -6.12
N ARG A 20 2.72 10.82 -6.34
CA ARG A 20 2.53 12.27 -6.31
C ARG A 20 1.85 12.75 -7.61
N ALA A 21 0.72 13.41 -7.49
CA ALA A 21 0.00 14.02 -8.60
C ALA A 21 0.57 15.41 -8.93
N GLY A 22 0.32 15.89 -10.16
CA GLY A 22 0.84 17.17 -10.64
C GLY A 22 0.32 18.40 -9.91
N ASP A 23 -0.80 18.27 -9.18
CA ASP A 23 -1.39 19.29 -8.30
C ASP A 23 -0.73 19.35 -6.91
N GLY A 24 0.27 18.49 -6.65
CA GLY A 24 0.97 18.39 -5.38
C GLY A 24 0.29 17.48 -4.35
N SER A 25 -0.84 16.86 -4.70
CA SER A 25 -1.48 15.84 -3.87
C SER A 25 -0.84 14.46 -4.04
N TYR A 26 -1.21 13.53 -3.16
CA TYR A 26 -0.69 12.17 -3.11
C TYR A 26 -1.84 11.18 -3.28
N GLN A 27 -1.76 10.37 -4.33
CA GLN A 27 -2.66 9.25 -4.55
C GLN A 27 -2.10 8.04 -3.80
N PRO A 28 -2.89 7.41 -2.90
CA PRO A 28 -2.44 6.22 -2.19
C PRO A 28 -2.23 5.09 -3.20
N TYR A 29 -1.25 4.25 -2.93
CA TYR A 29 -0.88 3.13 -3.76
C TYR A 29 -0.23 2.06 -2.90
N VAL A 30 -0.54 0.80 -3.16
CA VAL A 30 0.07 -0.33 -2.44
C VAL A 30 0.37 -1.50 -3.36
N VAL A 31 1.56 -2.04 -3.18
CA VAL A 31 2.02 -3.29 -3.78
C VAL A 31 2.17 -4.31 -2.65
N ILE A 32 1.57 -5.49 -2.81
CA ILE A 32 1.64 -6.58 -1.85
C ILE A 32 2.33 -7.76 -2.53
N SER A 33 3.46 -8.17 -1.99
CA SER A 33 4.17 -9.38 -2.41
C SER A 33 4.26 -10.39 -1.27
N ARG A 34 4.37 -11.67 -1.60
CA ARG A 34 4.59 -12.73 -0.61
C ARG A 34 6.04 -12.65 -0.12
N SER A 35 6.25 -12.68 1.18
CA SER A 35 7.59 -12.52 1.77
C SER A 35 8.52 -13.72 1.50
N SER A 36 7.99 -14.90 1.17
CA SER A 36 8.79 -16.13 0.98
C SER A 36 9.57 -16.15 -0.34
N ASP A 37 8.96 -15.69 -1.43
CA ASP A 37 9.48 -15.78 -2.79
C ASP A 37 9.46 -14.43 -3.54
N GLY A 38 8.87 -13.39 -2.93
CA GLY A 38 8.72 -12.08 -3.55
C GLY A 38 7.61 -12.02 -4.61
N GLU A 39 6.80 -13.07 -4.76
CA GLU A 39 5.72 -13.13 -5.76
C GLU A 39 4.75 -11.98 -5.54
N LEU A 40 4.43 -11.23 -6.59
CA LEU A 40 3.43 -10.17 -6.55
C LEU A 40 2.03 -10.79 -6.37
N VAL A 41 1.41 -10.54 -5.22
CA VAL A 41 0.09 -11.08 -4.87
C VAL A 41 -1.00 -10.12 -5.27
N ALA A 42 -0.80 -8.83 -5.00
CA ALA A 42 -1.75 -7.79 -5.36
C ALA A 42 -1.05 -6.47 -5.66
N ASN A 43 -1.62 -5.73 -6.61
CA ASN A 43 -1.24 -4.37 -6.88
C ASN A 43 -2.51 -3.51 -6.91
N ARG A 44 -2.60 -2.54 -6.00
CA ARG A 44 -3.79 -1.69 -5.86
C ARG A 44 -3.46 -0.23 -6.12
N PHE A 45 -4.00 0.25 -7.24
CA PHE A 45 -4.24 1.66 -7.47
C PHE A 45 -5.60 2.05 -6.90
N PHE A 46 -5.63 3.13 -6.11
CA PHE A 46 -6.87 3.71 -5.61
C PHE A 46 -7.47 4.66 -6.65
N PRO A 47 -8.79 4.94 -6.59
CA PRO A 47 -9.44 5.88 -7.51
C PRO A 47 -8.74 7.24 -7.53
N SER A 48 -8.76 7.92 -8.69
CA SER A 48 -8.15 9.24 -8.86
C SER A 48 -8.77 10.31 -7.99
N ASP A 49 -10.02 10.12 -7.54
CA ASP A 49 -10.73 11.06 -6.68
C ASP A 49 -10.34 10.90 -5.20
N LEU A 50 -9.65 9.80 -4.86
CA LEU A 50 -9.09 9.57 -3.53
C LEU A 50 -7.64 10.05 -3.51
N ARG A 51 -7.44 11.31 -3.13
CA ARG A 51 -6.14 11.96 -2.99
C ARG A 51 -6.00 12.60 -1.62
N PHE A 52 -4.77 12.63 -1.13
CA PHE A 52 -4.43 13.25 0.14
C PHE A 52 -3.51 14.44 -0.09
N ARG A 53 -3.57 15.45 0.78
CA ARG A 53 -2.64 16.59 0.73
C ARG A 53 -1.28 16.24 1.31
N ASN A 54 -1.22 15.23 2.17
CA ASN A 54 0.00 14.77 2.83
C ASN A 54 0.35 13.35 2.40
N GLU A 55 1.62 13.13 2.10
CA GLU A 55 2.19 11.81 1.81
C GLU A 55 1.91 10.80 2.93
N THR A 56 2.05 11.24 4.18
CA THR A 56 1.85 10.38 5.36
C THR A 56 0.42 9.87 5.48
N GLU A 57 -0.56 10.70 5.11
CA GLU A 57 -1.98 10.31 5.11
C GLU A 57 -2.27 9.29 4.00
N ALA A 58 -1.69 9.48 2.82
CA ALA A 58 -1.80 8.52 1.71
C ALA A 58 -1.18 7.17 2.06
N ILE A 59 0.00 7.19 2.71
CA ILE A 59 0.66 5.97 3.22
C ILE A 59 -0.25 5.31 4.27
N ALA A 60 -0.74 6.05 5.26
CA ALA A 60 -1.58 5.49 6.32
C ALA A 60 -2.87 4.85 5.77
N HIS A 61 -3.49 5.49 4.77
CA HIS A 61 -4.66 4.93 4.10
C HIS A 61 -4.35 3.63 3.35
N ALA A 62 -3.27 3.63 2.57
CA ALA A 62 -2.82 2.45 1.84
C ALA A 62 -2.50 1.28 2.80
N ARG A 63 -1.86 1.58 3.94
CA ARG A 63 -1.54 0.60 4.99
C ARG A 63 -2.78 -0.01 5.62
N ASP A 64 -3.75 0.81 6.06
CA ASP A 64 -4.99 0.33 6.66
C ASP A 64 -5.78 -0.56 5.69
N TRP A 65 -5.93 -0.11 4.44
CA TRP A 65 -6.58 -0.91 3.41
C TRP A 65 -5.88 -2.26 3.20
N ALA A 66 -4.55 -2.27 3.12
CA ALA A 66 -3.80 -3.47 2.81
C ALA A 66 -3.84 -4.50 3.95
N VAL A 67 -3.76 -4.03 5.20
CA VAL A 67 -3.95 -4.87 6.40
C VAL A 67 -5.35 -5.48 6.40
N ARG A 68 -6.40 -4.67 6.19
CA ARG A 68 -7.79 -5.16 6.13
C ARG A 68 -8.00 -6.13 4.98
N TRP A 69 -7.39 -5.87 3.82
CA TRP A 69 -7.49 -6.75 2.67
C TRP A 69 -6.85 -8.11 2.95
N ILE A 70 -5.65 -8.15 3.54
CA ILE A 70 -5.00 -9.40 3.96
C ILE A 70 -5.84 -10.11 5.03
N ASP A 71 -6.36 -9.39 6.03
CA ASP A 71 -7.10 -10.00 7.12
C ASP A 71 -8.47 -10.54 6.70
N ALA A 72 -9.11 -9.91 5.71
CA ALA A 72 -10.36 -10.39 5.10
C ALA A 72 -10.12 -11.47 4.04
N SER A 73 -8.96 -11.44 3.37
CA SER A 73 -8.56 -12.48 2.44
C SER A 73 -8.19 -13.71 3.25
N ASN A 74 -9.00 -14.76 3.17
CA ASN A 74 -8.71 -16.07 3.77
C ASN A 74 -7.50 -16.78 3.11
N VAL A 75 -6.59 -16.01 2.50
CA VAL A 75 -5.40 -16.46 1.81
C VAL A 75 -4.40 -16.89 2.89
N THR A 76 -4.42 -18.18 3.19
CA THR A 76 -3.29 -18.87 3.82
C THR A 76 -2.13 -18.84 2.84
N VAL A 77 -1.06 -18.14 3.21
CA VAL A 77 0.29 -18.28 2.60
C VAL A 77 0.84 -19.66 2.94
#